data_AF-A0AA51HYS7-F1
#
_entry.id   AF-A0AA51HYS7-F1
#
_cell.length_a   1.000
_cell.length_b   1.000
_cell.length_c   1.000
_cell.angle_alpha   90.00
_cell.angle_beta   90.00
_cell.angle_gamma   90.00
#
_symmetry.space_group_name_H-M   'P 1'
#
loop_
_entity.id
_entity.type
_entity.pdbx_description
1 polymer ?
#
loop_
_entity_poly.entity_id
_entity_poly.type
_entity_poly.pdbx_seq_one_letter_code
_entity_poly.pdbx_strand_id
1 'polypeptide(L)'
;DSPKPKIIEHPKSHLAIKSRSANLVCSATSNPFSNMTFLWRKNNGNISNPSVYENVTLTENGKPHATSVLVIPDVAHSDSGKYQCVVSNKFGTTYSSKAKVNIVTFPRFIKTPTNITVKTGETVTLNCAATGDPPPEISWKKDGGNDFPAARERRMNVMPTDPRFFIVNAKTTDMGVYSCAAKNPAGTVIANATLTVLQEPSFIRVMENKEVTSGESVVLQCMISGSPKPVLKWMKDGSPIITTERHFFTAHDQVLVIIGAESSDAGHYECEITNELGTKKDMIELKVLPPVAIMVKEEDMTGIIIITVVCCAV
;
A
#
# COMPACT_ATOMS: atom_id res chain seq x y z
N ASP A 1 -10.64 61.08 -31.73
CA ASP A 1 -10.11 60.81 -30.38
C ASP A 1 -9.16 59.65 -30.35
N SER A 2 -7.91 59.89 -29.94
CA SER A 2 -6.93 58.83 -29.72
C SER A 2 -7.05 58.34 -28.27
N PRO A 3 -7.48 57.10 -28.03
CA PRO A 3 -7.80 56.64 -26.68
C PRO A 3 -6.53 56.30 -25.87
N LYS A 4 -6.67 56.37 -24.54
CA LYS A 4 -5.75 55.74 -23.58
C LYS A 4 -5.61 54.23 -23.87
N PRO A 5 -4.55 53.56 -23.37
CA PRO A 5 -4.35 52.13 -23.63
C PRO A 5 -5.52 51.29 -23.12
N LYS A 6 -5.86 50.23 -23.85
CA LYS A 6 -6.87 49.24 -23.43
C LYS A 6 -6.18 47.96 -23.00
N ILE A 7 -6.45 47.49 -21.79
CA ILE A 7 -5.94 46.22 -21.30
C ILE A 7 -6.69 45.08 -21.97
N ILE A 8 -5.93 44.06 -22.40
CA ILE A 8 -6.41 42.84 -23.04
C ILE A 8 -6.33 41.69 -22.04
N GLU A 9 -5.17 41.47 -21.44
CA GLU A 9 -4.96 40.46 -20.40
C GLU A 9 -4.65 41.14 -19.05
N HIS A 10 -5.43 40.75 -18.05
CA HIS A 10 -5.20 41.15 -16.67
C HIS A 10 -4.34 40.11 -15.93
N PRO A 11 -3.49 40.52 -14.98
CA PRO A 11 -2.76 39.58 -14.14
C PRO A 11 -3.72 38.74 -13.30
N LYS A 12 -3.39 37.47 -13.11
CA LYS A 12 -4.22 36.50 -12.37
C LYS A 12 -3.64 36.22 -10.99
N SER A 13 -4.52 36.19 -9.99
CA SER A 13 -4.18 35.74 -8.63
C SER A 13 -3.75 34.28 -8.64
N HIS A 14 -2.69 33.93 -7.92
CA HIS A 14 -2.20 32.55 -7.82
C HIS A 14 -1.37 32.33 -6.55
N LEU A 15 -1.01 31.06 -6.29
CA LEU A 15 -0.06 30.68 -5.26
C LEU A 15 1.34 30.59 -5.87
N ALA A 16 2.32 31.24 -5.25
CA ALA A 16 3.71 31.14 -5.62
C ALA A 16 4.47 30.29 -4.59
N ILE A 17 5.32 29.39 -5.06
CA ILE A 17 6.10 28.49 -4.19
C ILE A 17 7.40 29.21 -3.81
N LYS A 18 7.68 29.27 -2.51
CA LYS A 18 8.92 29.86 -1.98
C LYS A 18 10.16 29.27 -2.67
N SER A 19 11.12 30.13 -2.99
CA SER A 19 12.37 29.80 -3.68
C SER A 19 12.23 29.25 -5.10
N ARG A 20 11.04 29.39 -5.72
CA ARG A 20 10.84 29.22 -7.16
C ARG A 20 10.55 30.58 -7.79
N SER A 21 10.60 30.65 -9.12
CA SER A 21 10.17 31.83 -9.86
C SER A 21 8.65 31.85 -10.03
N ALA A 22 8.04 33.02 -9.95
CA ALA A 22 6.63 33.25 -10.26
C ALA A 22 6.46 34.43 -11.21
N ASN A 23 5.44 34.38 -12.07
CA ASN A 23 5.24 35.39 -13.10
C ASN A 23 3.83 35.97 -13.03
N LEU A 24 3.71 37.26 -13.34
CA LEU A 24 2.45 37.94 -13.57
C LEU A 24 2.46 38.54 -14.97
N VAL A 25 1.39 38.30 -15.73
CA VAL A 25 1.27 38.72 -17.13
C VAL A 25 0.23 39.83 -17.25
N CYS A 26 0.53 40.84 -18.04
CA CYS A 26 -0.38 41.92 -18.38
C CYS A 26 -0.19 42.26 -19.86
N SER A 27 -1.27 42.32 -20.64
CA SER A 27 -1.18 42.76 -22.03
C SER A 27 -2.15 43.90 -22.33
N ALA A 28 -1.76 44.77 -23.26
CA ALA A 28 -2.54 45.93 -23.64
C ALA A 28 -2.37 46.27 -25.12
N THR A 29 -3.31 47.04 -25.65
CA THR A 29 -3.25 47.61 -26.98
C THR A 29 -3.48 49.12 -26.93
N SER A 30 -2.88 49.83 -27.89
CA SER A 30 -2.99 51.27 -28.06
C SER A 30 -3.22 51.62 -29.54
N ASN A 31 -3.39 52.90 -29.84
CA ASN A 31 -3.38 53.37 -31.22
C ASN A 31 -1.96 53.20 -31.85
N PRO A 32 -1.85 53.04 -33.19
CA PRO A 32 -0.58 52.74 -33.87
C PRO A 32 0.54 53.77 -33.69
N PHE A 33 0.19 55.00 -33.29
CA PHE A 33 1.11 56.13 -33.22
C PHE A 33 1.46 56.55 -31.78
N SER A 34 1.19 55.70 -30.79
CA SER A 34 1.55 55.97 -29.40
C SER A 34 2.14 54.75 -28.73
N ASN A 35 3.37 54.93 -28.25
CA ASN A 35 4.07 53.93 -27.46
C ASN A 35 3.39 53.77 -26.10
N MET A 36 3.33 52.53 -25.62
CA MET A 36 2.85 52.19 -24.29
C MET A 36 4.04 52.01 -23.36
N THR A 37 3.88 52.41 -22.11
CA THR A 37 4.82 52.11 -21.02
C THR A 37 4.10 51.34 -19.93
N PHE A 38 4.71 50.26 -19.45
CA PHE A 38 4.19 49.45 -18.36
C PHE A 38 4.90 49.78 -17.05
N LEU A 39 4.13 49.75 -15.96
CA LEU A 39 4.62 49.89 -14.60
C LEU A 39 3.91 48.87 -13.72
N TRP A 40 4.68 48.13 -12.92
CA TRP A 40 4.15 47.20 -11.94
C TRP A 40 4.15 47.79 -10.54
N ARG A 41 3.03 47.59 -9.84
CA ARG A 41 2.82 48.03 -8.46
C ARG A 41 2.52 46.84 -7.57
N LYS A 42 3.00 46.87 -6.33
CA LYS A 42 2.68 45.91 -5.26
C LYS A 42 2.14 46.67 -4.06
N ASN A 43 0.98 46.26 -3.55
CA ASN A 43 0.30 46.90 -2.42
C ASN A 43 0.16 48.42 -2.59
N ASN A 44 -0.14 48.86 -3.82
CA ASN A 44 -0.19 50.27 -4.24
C ASN A 44 1.15 51.02 -4.26
N GLY A 45 2.26 50.44 -3.83
CA GLY A 45 3.61 50.99 -4.02
C GLY A 45 4.21 50.58 -5.36
N ASN A 46 5.16 51.37 -5.87
CA ASN A 46 5.99 50.96 -7.01
C ASN A 46 6.97 49.87 -6.57
N ILE A 47 7.26 48.93 -7.46
CA ILE A 47 8.30 47.92 -7.22
C ILE A 47 9.64 48.53 -7.64
N SER A 48 10.63 48.55 -6.73
CA SER A 48 12.00 48.99 -7.04
C SER A 48 12.73 47.93 -7.86
N ASN A 49 13.34 48.34 -8.98
CA ASN A 49 14.10 47.47 -9.89
C ASN A 49 13.38 46.16 -10.26
N PRO A 50 12.17 46.22 -10.85
CA PRO A 50 11.42 45.02 -11.16
C PRO A 50 12.10 44.23 -12.29
N SER A 51 12.17 42.91 -12.16
CA SER A 51 12.58 42.02 -13.26
C SER A 51 11.40 41.87 -14.21
N VAL A 52 11.42 42.60 -15.33
CA VAL A 52 10.33 42.63 -16.30
C VAL A 52 10.85 42.21 -17.67
N TYR A 53 10.08 41.37 -18.36
CA TYR A 53 10.23 41.15 -19.79
C TYR A 53 9.04 41.77 -20.53
N GLU A 54 9.32 42.49 -21.61
CA GLU A 54 8.29 43.10 -22.44
C GLU A 54 8.42 42.64 -23.89
N ASN A 55 7.29 42.36 -24.53
CA ASN A 55 7.21 42.17 -25.97
C ASN A 55 6.17 43.10 -26.57
N VAL A 56 6.36 43.45 -27.84
CA VAL A 56 5.39 44.19 -28.63
C VAL A 56 5.26 43.50 -29.98
N THR A 57 4.04 43.16 -30.35
CA THR A 57 3.68 42.65 -31.68
C THR A 57 2.68 43.59 -32.34
N LEU A 58 2.59 43.54 -33.67
CA LEU A 58 1.57 44.27 -34.43
C LEU A 58 0.48 43.29 -34.84
N THR A 59 -0.78 43.67 -34.60
CA THR A 59 -1.94 42.96 -35.16
C THR A 59 -2.03 43.16 -36.67
N GLU A 60 -2.82 42.35 -37.37
CA GLU A 60 -3.07 42.49 -38.83
C GLU A 60 -3.54 43.90 -39.23
N ASN A 61 -4.21 44.61 -38.31
CA ASN A 61 -4.68 45.98 -38.50
C ASN A 61 -3.64 47.06 -38.08
N GLY A 62 -2.38 46.68 -37.88
CA GLY A 62 -1.29 47.58 -37.50
C GLY A 62 -1.36 48.13 -36.07
N LYS A 63 -2.30 47.66 -35.22
CA LYS A 63 -2.37 48.08 -33.80
C LYS A 63 -1.33 47.33 -32.97
N PRO A 64 -0.57 48.02 -32.09
CA PRO A 64 0.35 47.36 -31.17
C PRO A 64 -0.40 46.53 -30.14
N HIS A 65 0.09 45.32 -29.91
CA HIS A 65 -0.25 44.43 -28.82
C HIS A 65 1.02 44.21 -28.00
N ALA A 66 1.07 44.79 -26.81
CA ALA A 66 2.22 44.67 -25.93
C ALA A 66 1.91 43.77 -24.73
N THR A 67 2.84 42.89 -24.38
CA THR A 67 2.76 42.07 -23.16
C THR A 67 3.93 42.43 -22.26
N SER A 68 3.64 42.69 -20.99
CA SER A 68 4.62 42.85 -19.93
C SER A 68 4.46 41.71 -18.95
N VAL A 69 5.57 41.09 -18.57
CA VAL A 69 5.62 40.02 -17.59
C VAL A 69 6.56 40.41 -16.47
N LEU A 70 5.98 40.55 -15.28
CA LEU A 70 6.76 40.70 -14.05
C LEU A 70 7.22 39.32 -13.59
N VAL A 71 8.53 39.13 -13.50
CA VAL A 71 9.18 37.95 -12.94
C VAL A 71 9.53 38.25 -11.48
N ILE A 72 9.12 37.37 -10.58
CA ILE A 72 9.53 37.37 -9.18
C ILE A 72 10.50 36.20 -9.03
N PRO A 73 11.82 36.42 -9.15
CA PRO A 73 12.81 35.37 -8.93
C PRO A 73 12.92 35.05 -7.44
N ASP A 74 13.28 33.80 -7.11
CA ASP A 74 13.52 33.35 -5.73
C ASP A 74 12.47 33.86 -4.73
N VAL A 75 11.19 33.53 -5.00
CA VAL A 75 10.05 34.03 -4.26
C VAL A 75 10.23 33.92 -2.74
N ALA A 76 10.09 35.02 -2.02
CA ALA A 76 10.11 35.10 -0.56
C ALA A 76 8.72 35.43 0.01
N HIS A 77 8.48 35.17 1.30
CA HIS A 77 7.18 35.50 1.93
C HIS A 77 6.83 36.99 1.84
N SER A 78 7.85 37.86 1.85
CA SER A 78 7.69 39.29 1.63
C SER A 78 7.03 39.60 0.30
N ASP A 79 7.10 38.71 -0.70
CA ASP A 79 6.46 38.85 -2.03
C ASP A 79 4.96 38.64 -2.02
N SER A 80 4.37 38.22 -0.90
CA SER A 80 2.91 38.21 -0.81
C SER A 80 2.33 39.62 -0.95
N GLY A 81 1.29 39.75 -1.75
CA GLY A 81 0.64 41.05 -1.92
C GLY A 81 -0.35 41.10 -3.08
N LYS A 82 -0.89 42.30 -3.29
CA LYS A 82 -1.75 42.63 -4.42
C LYS A 82 -0.92 43.36 -5.48
N TYR A 83 -0.76 42.73 -6.63
CA TYR A 83 -0.03 43.26 -7.76
C TYR A 83 -0.98 43.90 -8.78
N GLN A 84 -0.55 44.98 -9.40
CA GLN A 84 -1.31 45.70 -10.40
C GLN A 84 -0.38 46.19 -11.50
N CYS A 85 -0.80 45.98 -12.75
CA CYS A 85 -0.15 46.51 -13.93
C CYS A 85 -0.80 47.86 -14.28
N VAL A 86 0.03 48.84 -14.59
CA VAL A 86 -0.35 50.20 -14.97
C VAL A 86 0.22 50.45 -16.36
N VAL A 87 -0.65 50.78 -17.31
CA VAL A 87 -0.26 51.01 -18.71
C VAL A 87 -0.59 52.44 -19.08
N SER A 88 0.39 53.18 -19.56
CA SER A 88 0.23 54.58 -19.96
C SER A 88 0.70 54.84 -21.40
N ASN A 89 0.08 55.82 -22.04
CA ASN A 89 0.54 56.46 -23.27
C ASN A 89 0.37 57.98 -23.13
N LYS A 90 0.67 58.74 -24.19
CA LYS A 90 0.53 60.22 -24.19
C LYS A 90 -0.90 60.74 -23.96
N PHE A 91 -1.92 59.88 -24.04
CA PHE A 91 -3.33 60.23 -23.88
C PHE A 91 -3.92 59.81 -22.53
N GLY A 92 -3.19 59.05 -21.71
CA GLY A 92 -3.61 58.70 -20.36
C GLY A 92 -3.11 57.36 -19.85
N THR A 93 -3.65 56.97 -18.71
CA THR A 93 -3.26 55.76 -17.96
C THR A 93 -4.46 54.85 -17.72
N THR A 94 -4.25 53.55 -17.84
CA THR A 94 -5.23 52.50 -17.54
C THR A 94 -4.64 51.52 -16.53
N TYR A 95 -5.45 51.09 -15.57
CA TYR A 95 -5.06 50.18 -14.50
C TYR A 95 -5.66 48.80 -14.72
N SER A 96 -4.86 47.76 -14.52
CA SER A 96 -5.38 46.39 -14.51
C SER A 96 -6.22 46.11 -13.26
N SER A 97 -6.96 45.00 -13.27
CA SER A 97 -7.41 44.39 -12.01
C SER A 97 -6.21 44.00 -11.14
N LYS A 98 -6.44 43.85 -9.84
CA LYS A 98 -5.40 43.47 -8.87
C LYS A 98 -5.33 41.94 -8.78
N ALA A 99 -4.12 41.39 -8.93
CA ALA A 99 -3.83 39.97 -8.70
C ALA A 99 -3.27 39.77 -7.29
N LYS A 100 -3.87 38.89 -6.50
CA LYS A 100 -3.32 38.48 -5.20
C LYS A 100 -2.34 37.34 -5.39
N VAL A 101 -1.10 37.53 -4.96
CA VAL A 101 -0.08 36.48 -4.90
C VAL A 101 0.08 36.08 -3.44
N ASN A 102 -0.24 34.83 -3.10
CA ASN A 102 0.03 34.26 -1.78
C ASN A 102 1.23 33.31 -1.90
N ILE A 103 2.10 33.33 -0.89
CA ILE A 103 3.31 32.51 -0.89
C ILE A 103 3.05 31.26 -0.09
N VAL A 104 3.43 30.11 -0.65
CA VAL A 104 3.33 28.81 0.00
C VAL A 104 4.70 28.15 0.06
N THR A 105 4.97 27.40 1.12
CA THR A 105 6.22 26.67 1.34
C THR A 105 5.96 25.17 1.25
N PHE A 106 6.76 24.47 0.45
CA PHE A 106 6.65 23.02 0.27
C PHE A 106 6.80 22.28 1.62
N PRO A 107 6.06 21.16 1.83
CA PRO A 107 6.22 20.40 3.06
C PRO A 107 7.65 19.83 3.20
N ARG A 108 8.16 19.79 4.43
CA ARG A 108 9.46 19.21 4.78
C ARG A 108 9.29 18.33 6.01
N PHE A 109 9.75 17.09 5.95
CA PHE A 109 9.71 16.20 7.11
C PHE A 109 10.64 16.68 8.23
N ILE A 110 10.09 16.64 9.45
CA ILE A 110 10.80 16.77 10.73
C ILE A 110 11.08 15.37 11.29
N LYS A 111 10.10 14.47 11.17
CA LYS A 111 10.18 13.06 11.54
C LYS A 111 9.60 12.22 10.42
N THR A 112 10.30 11.17 10.06
CA THR A 112 9.84 10.14 9.11
C THR A 112 9.68 8.82 9.83
N PRO A 113 8.80 7.93 9.34
CA PRO A 113 8.73 6.59 9.87
C PRO A 113 10.01 5.83 9.53
N THR A 114 10.33 4.84 10.36
CA THR A 114 11.45 3.92 10.16
C THR A 114 10.94 2.50 10.17
N ASN A 115 11.65 1.61 9.48
CA ASN A 115 11.34 0.19 9.49
C ASN A 115 11.30 -0.32 10.93
N ILE A 116 10.32 -1.15 11.25
CA ILE A 116 10.14 -1.69 12.59
C ILE A 116 9.76 -3.16 12.51
N THR A 117 10.37 -3.94 13.38
CA THR A 117 10.06 -5.35 13.60
C THR A 117 9.54 -5.50 15.01
N VAL A 118 8.35 -6.08 15.17
CA VAL A 118 7.71 -6.35 16.46
C VAL A 118 7.29 -7.81 16.55
N LYS A 119 7.01 -8.31 17.74
CA LYS A 119 6.35 -9.60 17.94
C LYS A 119 4.82 -9.43 17.90
N THR A 120 4.12 -10.51 17.58
CA THR A 120 2.66 -10.57 17.64
C THR A 120 2.17 -10.15 19.04
N GLY A 121 1.14 -9.30 19.10
CA GLY A 121 0.61 -8.78 20.36
C GLY A 121 1.25 -7.47 20.85
N GLU A 122 2.42 -7.09 20.34
CA GLU A 122 3.07 -5.83 20.72
C GLU A 122 2.40 -4.60 20.09
N THR A 123 2.79 -3.41 20.55
CA THR A 123 2.32 -2.14 20.00
C THR A 123 3.32 -1.58 19.01
N VAL A 124 2.86 -1.29 17.79
CA VAL A 124 3.63 -0.61 16.75
C VAL A 124 3.42 0.89 16.87
N THR A 125 4.49 1.67 16.78
CA THR A 125 4.41 3.14 16.69
C THR A 125 5.22 3.62 15.48
N LEU A 126 4.56 4.33 14.56
CA LEU A 126 5.18 4.98 13.42
C LEU A 126 5.06 6.50 13.57
N ASN A 127 6.22 7.18 13.52
CA ASN A 127 6.30 8.63 13.64
C ASN A 127 6.20 9.30 12.28
N CYS A 128 5.40 10.36 12.15
CA CYS A 128 5.48 11.23 10.99
C CYS A 128 5.09 12.66 11.35
N ALA A 129 5.98 13.61 11.05
CA ALA A 129 5.72 15.03 11.27
C ALA A 129 6.40 15.85 10.18
N ALA A 130 5.73 16.89 9.70
CA ALA A 130 6.26 17.78 8.67
C ALA A 130 5.92 19.24 8.97
N THR A 131 6.82 20.15 8.60
CA THR A 131 6.56 21.59 8.52
C THR A 131 6.17 21.99 7.11
N GLY A 132 5.51 23.13 6.96
CA GLY A 132 5.17 23.75 5.68
C GLY A 132 4.34 24.99 5.93
N ASP A 133 4.10 25.78 4.88
CA ASP A 133 3.19 26.92 4.97
C ASP A 133 2.23 26.91 3.76
N PRO A 134 0.91 26.73 3.96
CA PRO A 134 0.26 26.37 5.23
C PRO A 134 0.78 25.05 5.84
N PRO A 135 0.55 24.82 7.16
CA PRO A 135 0.89 23.56 7.81
C PRO A 135 0.34 22.36 7.03
N PRO A 136 1.15 21.31 6.78
CA PRO A 136 0.73 20.19 5.98
C PRO A 136 -0.20 19.25 6.74
N GLU A 137 -1.16 18.69 6.03
CA GLU A 137 -1.99 17.57 6.50
C GLU A 137 -1.20 16.27 6.38
N ILE A 138 -1.21 15.46 7.43
CA ILE A 138 -0.56 14.15 7.50
C ILE A 138 -1.59 13.05 7.21
N SER A 139 -1.26 12.15 6.29
CA SER A 139 -2.09 10.99 5.94
C SER A 139 -1.23 9.73 5.80
N TRP A 140 -1.84 8.57 6.00
CA TRP A 140 -1.17 7.27 5.94
C TRP A 140 -1.81 6.35 4.91
N LYS A 141 -0.97 5.50 4.29
CA LYS A 141 -1.39 4.39 3.41
C LYS A 141 -0.64 3.12 3.79
N LYS A 142 -1.29 1.97 3.58
CA LYS A 142 -0.68 0.64 3.69
C LYS A 142 -0.67 0.00 2.31
N ASP A 143 0.50 -0.42 1.85
CA ASP A 143 0.72 -1.07 0.55
C ASP A 143 0.10 -0.28 -0.62
N GLY A 144 0.18 1.06 -0.56
CA GLY A 144 -0.39 1.98 -1.55
C GLY A 144 -1.91 2.24 -1.44
N GLY A 145 -2.61 1.47 -0.60
CA GLY A 145 -4.05 1.55 -0.38
C GLY A 145 -4.46 2.12 0.98
N ASN A 146 -5.77 2.08 1.21
CA ASN A 146 -6.42 2.52 2.45
C ASN A 146 -7.01 1.34 3.25
N ASP A 147 -6.70 0.10 2.89
CA ASP A 147 -7.13 -1.07 3.65
C ASP A 147 -6.14 -1.33 4.79
N PHE A 148 -6.59 -1.01 6.00
CA PHE A 148 -5.85 -1.24 7.23
C PHE A 148 -6.61 -2.28 8.07
N PRO A 149 -6.15 -3.54 8.14
CA PRO A 149 -6.76 -4.57 8.99
C PRO A 149 -6.89 -4.10 10.44
N ALA A 150 -5.86 -3.44 10.97
CA ALA A 150 -5.87 -2.82 12.30
C ALA A 150 -6.95 -1.74 12.49
N ALA A 151 -7.33 -0.99 11.45
CA ALA A 151 -8.41 0.00 11.55
C ALA A 151 -9.78 -0.67 11.66
N ARG A 152 -10.05 -1.70 10.84
CA ARG A 152 -11.29 -2.49 10.89
C ARG A 152 -11.48 -3.16 12.26
N GLU A 153 -10.38 -3.56 12.89
CA GLU A 153 -10.36 -4.19 14.21
C GLU A 153 -10.23 -3.18 15.36
N ARG A 154 -10.30 -1.86 15.11
CA ARG A 154 -10.17 -0.79 16.11
C ARG A 154 -8.88 -0.84 16.94
N ARG A 155 -7.81 -1.37 16.34
CA ARG A 155 -6.46 -1.42 16.90
C ARG A 155 -5.58 -0.25 16.44
N MET A 156 -6.01 0.46 15.41
CA MET A 156 -5.30 1.61 14.84
C MET A 156 -5.87 2.93 15.36
N ASN A 157 -4.97 3.83 15.76
CA ASN A 157 -5.32 5.18 16.18
C ASN A 157 -4.34 6.20 15.61
N VAL A 158 -4.86 7.40 15.35
CA VAL A 158 -4.08 8.60 15.03
C VAL A 158 -4.53 9.66 16.04
N MET A 159 -3.63 10.15 16.89
CA MET A 159 -4.03 11.17 17.87
C MET A 159 -4.24 12.53 17.20
N PRO A 160 -5.29 13.29 17.57
CA PRO A 160 -5.57 14.60 16.95
C PRO A 160 -4.44 15.63 17.14
N THR A 161 -3.70 15.54 18.24
CA THR A 161 -2.67 16.49 18.66
C THR A 161 -1.25 15.96 18.51
N ASP A 162 -1.10 14.69 18.15
CA ASP A 162 0.18 14.01 18.00
C ASP A 162 0.07 13.04 16.82
N PRO A 163 0.68 13.33 15.66
CA PRO A 163 0.50 12.57 14.42
C PRO A 163 1.15 11.17 14.46
N ARG A 164 1.36 10.61 15.65
CA ARG A 164 1.78 9.23 15.85
C ARG A 164 0.65 8.30 15.42
N PHE A 165 1.00 7.44 14.47
CA PHE A 165 0.22 6.30 14.05
C PHE A 165 0.62 5.14 14.94
N PHE A 166 -0.34 4.52 15.64
CA PHE A 166 -0.05 3.31 16.39
C PHE A 166 -1.06 2.20 16.11
N ILE A 167 -0.55 0.97 16.14
CA ILE A 167 -1.33 -0.27 16.08
C ILE A 167 -1.08 -1.01 17.39
N VAL A 168 -2.10 -1.21 18.21
CA VAL A 168 -2.02 -2.09 19.39
C VAL A 168 -2.27 -3.54 18.97
N ASN A 169 -1.76 -4.50 19.75
CA ASN A 169 -1.97 -5.94 19.52
C ASN A 169 -1.67 -6.32 18.05
N ALA A 170 -0.42 -6.14 17.63
CA ALA A 170 0.02 -6.34 16.27
C ALA A 170 -0.24 -7.78 15.79
N LYS A 171 -0.72 -7.92 14.54
CA LYS A 171 -0.95 -9.20 13.87
C LYS A 171 -0.12 -9.30 12.60
N THR A 172 0.14 -10.51 12.13
CA THR A 172 0.85 -10.76 10.86
C THR A 172 0.15 -10.13 9.66
N THR A 173 -1.18 -9.96 9.71
CA THR A 173 -1.96 -9.24 8.67
C THR A 173 -1.67 -7.74 8.62
N ASP A 174 -1.08 -7.16 9.67
CA ASP A 174 -0.71 -5.74 9.71
C ASP A 174 0.61 -5.48 8.98
N MET A 175 1.40 -6.51 8.66
CA MET A 175 2.67 -6.39 7.93
C MET A 175 2.47 -5.72 6.57
N GLY A 176 3.48 -4.97 6.14
CA GLY A 176 3.48 -4.28 4.85
C GLY A 176 4.26 -2.97 4.87
N VAL A 177 4.16 -2.22 3.78
CA VAL A 177 4.78 -0.90 3.64
C VAL A 177 3.79 0.18 4.03
N TYR A 178 4.15 0.96 5.04
CA TYR A 178 3.40 2.11 5.52
C TYR A 178 3.99 3.39 4.94
N SER A 179 3.17 4.15 4.21
CA SER A 179 3.54 5.42 3.60
C SER A 179 2.89 6.58 4.34
N CYS A 180 3.69 7.46 4.92
CA CYS A 180 3.23 8.75 5.40
C CYS A 180 3.34 9.80 4.29
N ALA A 181 2.25 10.51 4.00
CA ALA A 181 2.23 11.64 3.09
C ALA A 181 1.90 12.94 3.85
N ALA A 182 2.73 13.97 3.67
CA ALA A 182 2.51 15.32 4.17
C ALA A 182 2.17 16.25 3.00
N LYS A 183 0.96 16.82 3.01
CA LYS A 183 0.40 17.58 1.88
C LYS A 183 -0.03 18.99 2.27
N ASN A 184 0.31 19.96 1.44
CA ASN A 184 -0.28 21.30 1.47
C ASN A 184 -0.47 21.82 0.02
N PRO A 185 -0.97 23.06 -0.20
CA PRO A 185 -1.14 23.60 -1.54
C PRO A 185 0.14 23.74 -2.38
N ALA A 186 1.33 23.76 -1.76
CA ALA A 186 2.59 23.78 -2.50
C ALA A 186 2.96 22.40 -3.07
N GLY A 187 2.49 21.31 -2.44
CA GLY A 187 2.66 19.95 -2.94
C GLY A 187 2.63 18.89 -1.85
N THR A 188 3.28 17.76 -2.10
CA THR A 188 3.27 16.59 -1.22
C THR A 188 4.65 15.96 -1.13
N VAL A 189 5.06 15.55 0.07
CA VAL A 189 6.23 14.68 0.32
C VAL A 189 5.75 13.37 0.93
N ILE A 190 6.46 12.27 0.62
CA ILE A 190 6.09 10.92 1.07
C ILE A 190 7.33 10.24 1.68
N ALA A 191 7.13 9.54 2.80
CA ALA A 191 8.15 8.70 3.43
C ALA A 191 7.55 7.32 3.76
N ASN A 192 8.34 6.27 3.59
CA ASN A 192 7.89 4.88 3.73
C ASN A 192 8.63 4.18 4.88
N ALA A 193 7.96 3.22 5.51
CA ALA A 193 8.55 2.26 6.43
C ALA A 193 7.90 0.89 6.29
N THR A 194 8.70 -0.16 6.43
CA THR A 194 8.21 -1.55 6.47
C THR A 194 7.92 -1.96 7.90
N LEU A 195 6.72 -2.48 8.13
CA LEU A 195 6.35 -3.17 9.37
C LEU A 195 6.48 -4.68 9.17
N THR A 196 7.32 -5.31 9.98
CA THR A 196 7.45 -6.76 10.09
C THR A 196 6.90 -7.21 11.45
N VAL A 197 6.09 -8.27 11.44
CA VAL A 197 5.55 -8.87 12.67
C VAL A 197 6.03 -10.32 12.76
N LEU A 198 6.78 -10.62 13.81
CA LEU A 198 7.28 -11.96 14.09
C LEU A 198 6.26 -12.73 14.94
N GLN A 199 6.13 -14.01 14.64
CA GLN A 199 5.20 -14.94 15.28
C GLN A 199 5.91 -16.28 15.45
N GLU A 200 5.95 -16.80 16.68
CA GLU A 200 6.44 -18.14 16.96
C GLU A 200 5.68 -19.20 16.14
N PRO A 201 6.31 -20.34 15.81
CA PRO A 201 5.61 -21.43 15.16
C PRO A 201 4.47 -21.92 16.05
N SER A 202 3.32 -22.20 15.44
CA SER A 202 2.17 -22.75 16.13
C SER A 202 1.35 -23.64 15.21
N PHE A 203 0.68 -24.63 15.80
CA PHE A 203 -0.27 -25.48 15.10
C PHE A 203 -1.64 -24.79 15.07
N ILE A 204 -2.22 -24.63 13.88
CA ILE A 204 -3.56 -24.07 13.70
C ILE A 204 -4.60 -25.00 14.33
N ARG A 205 -4.36 -26.31 14.21
CA ARG A 205 -5.12 -27.37 14.86
C ARG A 205 -4.15 -28.45 15.29
N VAL A 206 -4.36 -29.00 16.49
CA VAL A 206 -3.63 -30.16 16.98
C VAL A 206 -4.00 -31.37 16.12
N MET A 207 -3.01 -32.17 15.78
CA MET A 207 -3.21 -33.41 15.04
C MET A 207 -3.96 -34.43 15.90
N GLU A 208 -4.79 -35.25 15.27
CA GLU A 208 -5.59 -36.27 15.95
C GLU A 208 -5.14 -37.67 15.51
N ASN A 209 -5.12 -38.61 16.45
CA ASN A 209 -4.83 -40.01 16.17
C ASN A 209 -5.79 -40.55 15.10
N LYS A 210 -5.29 -41.46 14.26
CA LYS A 210 -6.07 -42.06 13.19
C LYS A 210 -6.00 -43.57 13.22
N GLU A 211 -7.14 -44.18 12.91
CA GLU A 211 -7.25 -45.61 12.63
C GLU A 211 -7.76 -45.75 11.20
N VAL A 212 -7.11 -46.60 10.40
CA VAL A 212 -7.43 -46.82 8.98
C VAL A 212 -7.40 -48.30 8.67
N THR A 213 -8.24 -48.78 7.74
CA THR A 213 -8.20 -50.18 7.33
C THR A 213 -7.10 -50.39 6.30
N SER A 214 -6.42 -51.54 6.34
CA SER A 214 -5.42 -51.93 5.36
C SER A 214 -5.97 -51.78 3.94
N GLY A 215 -5.21 -51.10 3.07
CA GLY A 215 -5.60 -50.81 1.69
C GLY A 215 -6.34 -49.48 1.47
N GLU A 216 -6.86 -48.84 2.52
CA GLU A 216 -7.45 -47.50 2.42
C GLU A 216 -6.36 -46.41 2.37
N SER A 217 -6.75 -45.20 1.98
CA SER A 217 -5.82 -44.06 1.99
C SER A 217 -5.95 -43.26 3.29
N VAL A 218 -4.82 -42.86 3.88
CA VAL A 218 -4.78 -42.00 5.06
C VAL A 218 -4.32 -40.59 4.67
N VAL A 219 -4.85 -39.58 5.37
CA VAL A 219 -4.43 -38.19 5.22
C VAL A 219 -4.03 -37.66 6.60
N LEU A 220 -2.77 -37.31 6.77
CA LEU A 220 -2.23 -36.66 7.96
C LEU A 220 -2.03 -35.17 7.65
N GLN A 221 -2.56 -34.29 8.50
CA GLN A 221 -2.54 -32.85 8.27
C GLN A 221 -1.86 -32.15 9.45
N CYS A 222 -0.73 -31.50 9.18
CA CYS A 222 -0.05 -30.62 10.11
C CYS A 222 -0.20 -29.18 9.62
N MET A 223 -1.28 -28.53 10.06
CA MET A 223 -1.64 -27.16 9.67
C MET A 223 -0.90 -26.17 10.58
N ILE A 224 -0.05 -25.32 10.00
CA ILE A 224 0.91 -24.52 10.76
C ILE A 224 0.77 -23.03 10.48
N SER A 225 1.14 -22.21 11.46
CA SER A 225 1.27 -20.76 11.33
C SER A 225 2.54 -20.26 12.02
N GLY A 226 2.98 -19.05 11.65
CA GLY A 226 4.21 -18.44 12.16
C GLY A 226 4.78 -17.47 11.13
N SER A 227 5.59 -16.53 11.63
CA SER A 227 6.22 -15.48 10.83
C SER A 227 7.63 -15.23 11.39
N PRO A 228 8.70 -15.46 10.61
CA PRO A 228 8.72 -16.03 9.26
C PRO A 228 8.05 -17.39 9.16
N LYS A 229 7.58 -17.76 7.96
CA LYS A 229 6.87 -19.04 7.71
C LYS A 229 7.74 -20.20 8.21
N PRO A 230 7.27 -21.03 9.17
CA PRO A 230 8.07 -22.11 9.70
C PRO A 230 8.35 -23.19 8.66
N VAL A 231 9.53 -23.82 8.76
CA VAL A 231 9.87 -25.03 8.02
C VAL A 231 9.25 -26.22 8.76
N LEU A 232 8.56 -27.08 8.02
CA LEU A 232 7.92 -28.30 8.54
C LEU A 232 8.76 -29.51 8.16
N LYS A 233 9.00 -30.41 9.13
CA LYS A 233 9.62 -31.71 8.92
C LYS A 233 8.75 -32.82 9.49
N TRP A 234 8.49 -33.85 8.68
CA TRP A 234 7.80 -35.05 9.14
C TRP A 234 8.80 -36.12 9.58
N MET A 235 8.46 -36.81 10.67
CA MET A 235 9.16 -37.97 11.17
C MET A 235 8.16 -39.10 11.47
N LYS A 236 8.59 -40.34 11.27
CA LYS A 236 7.89 -41.55 11.71
C LYS A 236 8.80 -42.30 12.67
N ASP A 237 8.30 -42.59 13.87
CA ASP A 237 9.00 -43.35 14.91
C ASP A 237 10.41 -42.79 15.21
N GLY A 238 10.54 -41.46 15.24
CA GLY A 238 11.78 -40.74 15.55
C GLY A 238 12.79 -40.62 14.39
N SER A 239 12.48 -41.16 13.21
CA SER A 239 13.32 -41.02 12.00
C SER A 239 12.60 -40.24 10.90
N PRO A 240 13.32 -39.59 9.96
CA PRO A 240 12.69 -39.01 8.78
C PRO A 240 11.85 -40.04 8.03
N ILE A 241 10.67 -39.64 7.55
CA ILE A 241 9.81 -40.54 6.79
C ILE A 241 10.53 -41.03 5.54
N ILE A 242 10.62 -42.34 5.38
CA ILE A 242 11.11 -42.97 4.15
C ILE A 242 9.95 -43.00 3.16
N THR A 243 10.03 -42.16 2.13
CA THR A 243 8.96 -42.02 1.14
C THR A 243 9.00 -43.14 0.10
N THR A 244 7.83 -43.69 -0.22
CA THR A 244 7.61 -44.62 -1.35
C THR A 244 6.69 -43.98 -2.38
N GLU A 245 6.37 -44.68 -3.47
CA GLU A 245 5.35 -44.24 -4.45
C GLU A 245 3.94 -44.10 -3.84
N ARG A 246 3.71 -44.62 -2.63
CA ARG A 246 2.46 -44.49 -1.88
C ARG A 246 2.35 -43.18 -1.09
N HIS A 247 3.46 -42.47 -0.89
CA HIS A 247 3.53 -41.26 -0.06
C HIS A 247 3.50 -39.99 -0.91
N PHE A 248 2.54 -39.11 -0.64
CA PHE A 248 2.38 -37.84 -1.36
C PHE A 248 2.34 -36.67 -0.38
N PHE A 249 3.14 -35.65 -0.66
CA PHE A 249 3.14 -34.39 0.08
C PHE A 249 2.54 -33.26 -0.76
N THR A 250 1.86 -32.34 -0.10
CA THR A 250 1.42 -31.08 -0.74
C THR A 250 2.59 -30.11 -0.94
N ALA A 251 2.39 -29.04 -1.73
CA ALA A 251 3.41 -28.06 -2.09
C ALA A 251 4.09 -27.28 -0.92
N HIS A 252 3.77 -27.62 0.33
CA HIS A 252 4.37 -27.05 1.54
C HIS A 252 4.47 -28.08 2.67
N ASP A 253 4.38 -29.37 2.34
CA ASP A 253 4.49 -30.52 3.24
C ASP A 253 3.48 -30.53 4.42
N GLN A 254 2.47 -29.65 4.44
CA GLN A 254 1.47 -29.61 5.52
C GLN A 254 0.51 -30.80 5.53
N VAL A 255 0.45 -31.54 4.41
CA VAL A 255 -0.40 -32.71 4.28
C VAL A 255 0.43 -33.84 3.71
N LEU A 256 0.42 -34.97 4.42
CA LEU A 256 0.95 -36.25 4.00
C LEU A 256 -0.23 -37.18 3.69
N VAL A 257 -0.28 -37.69 2.47
CA VAL A 257 -1.23 -38.72 2.05
C VAL A 257 -0.47 -40.03 1.87
N ILE A 258 -0.97 -41.11 2.46
CA ILE A 258 -0.46 -42.47 2.23
C ILE A 258 -1.57 -43.28 1.57
N ILE A 259 -1.34 -43.70 0.32
CA ILE A 259 -2.30 -44.51 -0.44
C ILE A 259 -2.05 -45.98 -0.14
N GLY A 260 -3.12 -46.75 0.07
CA GLY A 260 -3.00 -48.19 0.32
C GLY A 260 -2.24 -48.48 1.60
N ALA A 261 -2.80 -48.11 2.75
CA ALA A 261 -2.16 -48.25 4.05
C ALA A 261 -1.79 -49.71 4.32
N GLU A 262 -0.55 -49.93 4.76
CA GLU A 262 0.01 -51.22 5.13
C GLU A 262 0.35 -51.23 6.63
N SER A 263 0.51 -52.41 7.23
CA SER A 263 0.90 -52.52 8.65
C SER A 263 2.22 -51.82 8.99
N SER A 264 3.12 -51.66 8.01
CA SER A 264 4.38 -50.91 8.12
C SER A 264 4.18 -49.40 8.25
N ASP A 265 3.06 -48.87 7.77
CA ASP A 265 2.73 -47.45 7.86
C ASP A 265 2.23 -47.09 9.27
N ALA A 266 1.83 -48.06 10.10
CA ALA A 266 1.46 -47.82 11.49
C ALA A 266 2.65 -47.30 12.31
N GLY A 267 2.41 -46.41 13.27
CA GLY A 267 3.44 -45.83 14.13
C GLY A 267 3.13 -44.42 14.59
N HIS A 268 4.12 -43.76 15.20
CA HIS A 268 4.02 -42.39 15.67
C HIS A 268 4.53 -41.43 14.62
N TYR A 269 3.67 -40.55 14.14
CA TYR A 269 4.01 -39.49 13.20
C TYR A 269 4.17 -38.18 13.96
N GLU A 270 5.34 -37.57 13.83
CA GLU A 270 5.64 -36.27 14.41
C GLU A 270 5.81 -35.24 13.28
N CYS A 271 5.19 -34.07 13.43
CA CYS A 271 5.56 -32.90 12.65
C CYS A 271 6.31 -31.89 13.52
N GLU A 272 7.53 -31.57 13.12
CA GLU A 272 8.39 -30.58 13.74
C GLU A 272 8.37 -29.30 12.91
N ILE A 273 8.03 -28.17 13.54
CA ILE A 273 7.91 -26.86 12.89
C ILE A 273 8.90 -25.89 13.52
N THR A 274 9.70 -25.23 12.68
CA THR A 274 10.79 -24.36 13.16
C THR A 274 10.84 -23.04 12.40
N ASN A 275 10.98 -21.94 13.13
CA ASN A 275 11.47 -20.66 12.59
C ASN A 275 12.51 -20.05 13.54
N GLU A 276 12.99 -18.85 13.24
CA GLU A 276 14.02 -18.17 14.05
C GLU A 276 13.61 -17.88 15.50
N LEU A 277 12.31 -17.92 15.82
CA LEU A 277 11.80 -17.71 17.18
C LEU A 277 11.68 -19.00 17.99
N GLY A 278 11.73 -20.17 17.36
CA GLY A 278 11.75 -21.45 18.06
C GLY A 278 11.27 -22.63 17.25
N THR A 279 11.07 -23.74 17.96
CA THR A 279 10.61 -25.03 17.42
C THR A 279 9.43 -25.54 18.22
N LYS A 280 8.42 -26.09 17.55
CA LYS A 280 7.30 -26.84 18.16
C LYS A 280 7.16 -28.19 17.47
N LYS A 281 6.61 -29.16 18.20
CA LYS A 281 6.35 -30.52 17.73
C LYS A 281 4.93 -30.90 18.09
N ASP A 282 4.29 -31.65 17.22
CA ASP A 282 3.01 -32.31 17.47
C ASP A 282 3.08 -33.75 16.95
N MET A 283 2.45 -34.69 17.63
CA MET A 283 2.62 -36.13 17.39
C MET A 283 1.28 -36.85 17.46
N ILE A 284 1.08 -37.80 16.55
CA ILE A 284 -0.09 -38.68 16.51
C ILE A 284 0.30 -40.13 16.33
N GLU A 285 -0.58 -41.02 16.75
CA GLU A 285 -0.53 -42.44 16.45
C GLU A 285 -1.40 -42.75 15.22
N LEU A 286 -0.81 -43.43 14.23
CA LEU A 286 -1.54 -44.06 13.13
C LEU A 286 -1.61 -45.57 13.38
N LYS A 287 -2.83 -46.10 13.47
CA LYS A 287 -3.09 -47.54 13.51
C LYS A 287 -3.65 -48.02 12.18
N VAL A 288 -3.14 -49.16 11.71
CA VAL A 288 -3.64 -49.83 10.50
C VAL A 288 -4.32 -51.12 10.92
N LEU A 289 -5.64 -51.18 10.76
CA LEU A 289 -6.47 -52.33 11.11
C LEU A 289 -6.50 -53.33 9.95
N PRO A 290 -6.49 -54.64 10.22
CA PRO A 290 -6.67 -55.63 9.16
C PRO A 290 -8.05 -55.49 8.51
N PRO A 291 -8.23 -55.93 7.25
CA PRO A 291 -9.55 -55.99 6.63
C PRO A 291 -10.45 -56.88 7.47
N VAL A 292 -11.74 -56.53 7.59
CA VAL A 292 -12.71 -57.36 8.30
C VAL A 292 -12.76 -58.73 7.60
N ALA A 293 -12.26 -59.76 8.28
CA ALA A 293 -12.40 -61.13 7.82
C ALA A 293 -13.89 -61.52 7.93
N ILE A 294 -14.60 -61.53 6.81
CA ILE A 294 -15.91 -62.19 6.74
C ILE A 294 -15.61 -63.69 6.79
N MET A 295 -15.57 -64.25 8.00
CA MET A 295 -15.66 -65.70 8.17
C MET A 295 -17.09 -66.10 7.79
N VAL A 296 -17.29 -66.45 6.51
CA VAL A 296 -18.45 -67.26 6.13
C VAL A 296 -18.25 -68.60 6.83
N LYS A 297 -19.05 -68.88 7.85
CA LYS A 297 -19.05 -70.22 8.47
C LYS A 297 -19.47 -71.20 7.39
N GLU A 298 -18.64 -72.23 7.19
CA GLU A 298 -18.84 -73.31 6.23
C GLU A 298 -20.07 -74.21 6.56
N GLU A 299 -20.83 -73.88 7.61
CA GLU A 299 -21.99 -74.66 8.08
C GLU A 299 -23.27 -74.45 7.25
N ASP A 300 -23.36 -73.41 6.40
CA ASP A 300 -24.57 -73.16 5.58
C ASP A 300 -24.56 -73.84 4.19
N MET A 301 -23.56 -74.69 3.88
CA MET A 301 -23.49 -75.45 2.62
C MET A 301 -23.84 -76.94 2.77
N THR A 302 -24.81 -77.29 3.60
CA THR A 302 -25.39 -78.65 3.61
C THR A 302 -26.90 -78.61 3.42
N GLY A 303 -27.36 -78.91 2.20
CA GLY A 303 -28.81 -79.02 1.95
C GLY A 303 -29.22 -79.31 0.51
N ILE A 304 -29.19 -80.60 0.15
CA ILE A 304 -29.91 -81.27 -0.96
C ILE A 304 -29.14 -81.41 -2.29
N ILE A 305 -28.63 -82.63 -2.47
CA ILE A 305 -28.31 -83.26 -3.75
C ILE A 305 -29.65 -83.60 -4.45
N ILE A 306 -29.90 -83.04 -5.64
CA ILE A 306 -30.94 -83.54 -6.55
C ILE A 306 -30.23 -84.30 -7.68
N ILE A 307 -30.27 -85.64 -7.60
CA ILE A 307 -29.90 -86.52 -8.72
C ILE A 307 -31.14 -86.64 -9.60
N THR A 308 -31.09 -86.08 -10.82
CA THR A 308 -32.04 -86.42 -11.88
C THR A 308 -31.40 -87.48 -12.77
N VAL A 309 -31.72 -88.74 -12.52
CA VAL A 309 -31.48 -89.83 -13.48
C VAL A 309 -32.57 -89.74 -14.55
N VAL A 310 -32.19 -89.48 -15.80
CA VAL A 310 -33.05 -89.77 -16.95
C VAL A 310 -32.43 -90.95 -17.69
N CYS A 311 -33.12 -92.08 -17.61
CA CYS A 311 -32.78 -93.33 -18.27
C CYS A 311 -33.85 -93.69 -19.33
N CYS A 312 -33.45 -94.64 -20.18
CA CYS A 312 -34.17 -95.39 -21.23
C CYS A 312 -34.07 -94.79 -22.65
N ALA A 313 -33.30 -95.42 -23.56
CA ALA A 313 -33.49 -96.72 -24.25
C ALA A 313 -34.59 -96.61 -25.32
N VAL A 314 -34.46 -97.08 -26.57
CA VAL A 314 -33.74 -98.22 -27.16
C VAL A 314 -33.15 -97.82 -28.51
#